data_AF-A0A949YF39-F1
#
_entry.id   AF-A0A949YF39-F1
#
_cell.length_a   1.000
_cell.length_b   1.000
_cell.length_c   1.000
_cell.angle_alpha   90.00
_cell.angle_beta   90.00
_cell.angle_gamma   90.00
#
_symmetry.space_group_name_H-M   'P 1'
#
loop_
_entity.id
_entity.type
_entity.pdbx_description
1 polymer ?
#
loop_
_entity_poly.entity_id
_entity_poly.type
_entity_poly.pdbx_seq_one_letter_code
_entity_poly.pdbx_strand_id
1 'polypeptide(L)' 'TMREANDRGYECLVLSDCTGATDLGNHLAALKMVTMQGGVFGAVSDSESVLTALGVQ' A
#
# COMPACT_ATOMS: atom_id res chain seq x y z
N THR A 1 -0.85 -11.55 4.28
CA THR A 1 0.07 -11.21 3.18
C THR A 1 0.99 -10.04 3.49
N MET A 2 0.59 -8.77 3.32
CA MET A 2 1.51 -7.63 3.50
C MET A 2 2.13 -7.56 4.90
N ARG A 3 1.33 -7.72 5.96
CA ARG A 3 1.83 -7.76 7.34
C ARG A 3 2.85 -8.87 7.58
N GLU A 4 2.58 -10.07 7.07
CA GLU A 4 3.50 -11.21 7.19
C GLU A 4 4.82 -10.97 6.44
N ALA A 5 4.80 -10.27 5.30
CA ALA A 5 6.01 -9.88 4.58
C ALA A 5 6.78 -8.79 5.34
N ASN A 6 6.09 -7.77 5.85
CA ASN A 6 6.68 -6.74 6.71
C ASN A 6 7.36 -7.36 7.95
N ASP A 7 6.69 -8.29 8.63
CA ASP A 7 7.25 -9.00 9.81
C ASP A 7 8.50 -9.83 9.47
N ARG A 8 8.70 -10.17 8.20
CA ARG A 8 9.88 -10.87 7.68
C ARG A 8 10.96 -9.92 7.12
N GLY A 9 10.75 -8.60 7.22
CA GLY A 9 11.71 -7.58 6.80
C GLY A 9 11.65 -7.20 5.32
N TYR A 10 10.56 -7.51 4.61
CA TYR A 10 10.37 -7.01 3.25
C TYR A 10 9.87 -5.57 3.26
N GLU A 11 10.47 -4.73 2.42
CA GLU A 11 9.93 -3.40 2.12
C GLU A 11 8.70 -3.53 1.22
N CYS A 12 7.55 -3.08 1.70
CA CYS A 12 6.26 -3.33 1.05
C CYS A 12 5.61 -2.03 0.56
N LEU A 13 5.05 -2.06 -0.66
CA LEU A 13 4.22 -1.00 -1.23
C LEU A 13 2.84 -1.56 -1.57
N VAL A 14 1.77 -0.87 -1.17
CA VAL A 14 0.40 -1.17 -1.61
C VAL A 14 -0.10 -0.06 -2.56
N LEU A 15 -0.68 -0.48 -3.68
CA LEU A 15 -1.29 0.43 -4.65
C LEU A 15 -2.78 0.62 -4.32
N SER A 16 -3.13 1.85 -4.00
CA SER A 16 -4.46 2.22 -3.49
C SER A 16 -5.60 2.05 -4.49
N ASP A 17 -5.29 2.17 -5.79
CA ASP A 17 -6.19 2.08 -6.93
C ASP A 17 -6.24 0.68 -7.56
N CYS A 18 -5.33 -0.21 -7.17
CA CYS A 18 -5.28 -1.61 -7.62
C CYS A 18 -5.80 -2.60 -6.57
N THR A 19 -6.39 -2.10 -5.49
CA THR A 19 -6.94 -2.91 -4.40
C THR A 19 -8.33 -2.41 -4.03
N GLY A 20 -9.13 -3.26 -3.40
CA GLY A 20 -10.48 -2.91 -2.97
C GLY A 20 -10.99 -3.81 -1.86
N ALA A 21 -12.03 -3.35 -1.18
CA ALA A 21 -12.74 -4.11 -0.16
C ALA A 21 -14.25 -4.05 -0.43
N THR A 22 -15.01 -4.94 0.21
CA THR A 22 -16.47 -4.99 0.12
C THR A 22 -17.16 -3.77 0.74
N ASP A 23 -16.45 -3.03 1.60
CA ASP A 23 -16.86 -1.76 2.17
C ASP A 23 -15.77 -0.72 1.94
N LEU A 24 -16.15 0.47 1.47
CA LEU A 24 -15.20 1.54 1.15
C LEU A 24 -14.51 2.07 2.40
N GLY A 25 -15.21 2.17 3.52
CA GLY A 25 -14.63 2.61 4.80
C GLY A 25 -13.51 1.69 5.25
N ASN A 26 -13.70 0.38 5.13
CA ASN A 26 -12.69 -0.63 5.43
C ASN A 26 -11.48 -0.55 4.49
N HIS A 27 -11.68 -0.30 3.19
CA HIS A 27 -10.57 -0.09 2.24
C HIS A 27 -9.69 1.09 2.66
N LEU A 28 -10.32 2.24 2.91
CA LEU A 28 -9.62 3.46 3.31
C LEU A 28 -8.95 3.31 4.68
N ALA A 29 -9.59 2.62 5.62
CA ALA A 29 -9.01 2.33 6.93
C ALA A 29 -7.79 1.39 6.81
N ALA A 30 -7.85 0.39 5.93
CA ALA A 30 -6.73 -0.52 5.67
C ALA A 30 -5.51 0.22 5.10
N LEU A 31 -5.71 1.08 4.11
CA LEU A 31 -4.64 1.92 3.55
C LEU A 31 -4.07 2.88 4.60
N LYS A 32 -4.93 3.52 5.41
CA LYS A 32 -4.50 4.41 6.50
C LYS A 32 -3.64 3.67 7.53
N MET A 33 -3.98 2.43 7.88
CA MET A 33 -3.20 1.64 8.84
C MET A 33 -1.77 1.38 8.36
N VAL A 34 -1.51 1.29 7.06
CA VAL A 34 -0.17 1.06 6.51
C VAL A 34 0.78 2.21 6.87
N THR A 35 0.31 3.46 6.77
CA THR A 35 1.14 4.67 6.90
C THR A 35 1.25 5.20 8.33
N MET A 36 0.55 4.59 9.30
CA MET A 36 0.67 4.96 10.71
C MET A 36 2.10 4.78 11.22
N GLN A 37 2.49 5.52 12.26
CA GLN A 37 3.82 5.44 12.90
C GLN A 37 5.00 5.60 11.91
N GLY A 38 4.80 6.36 10.83
CA GLY A 38 5.83 6.58 9.80
C GLY A 38 5.94 5.47 8.76
N GLY A 39 4.93 4.62 8.62
CA GLY A 39 4.94 3.49 7.66
C GLY A 39 5.07 2.14 8.34
N VAL A 40 4.27 1.87 9.38
CA VAL A 40 4.36 0.65 10.21
C VAL A 40 4.27 -0.66 9.42
N PHE A 41 3.63 -0.65 8.23
CA PHE A 41 3.61 -1.80 7.32
C PHE A 41 4.22 -1.52 5.93
N GLY A 42 4.89 -0.37 5.75
CA GLY A 42 5.42 0.09 4.47
C GLY A 42 4.75 1.38 3.98
N ALA A 43 4.59 1.51 2.66
CA ALA A 43 4.06 2.71 2.01
C ALA A 43 2.78 2.44 1.18
N VAL A 44 2.06 3.53 0.87
CA VAL A 44 0.90 3.54 -0.03
C VAL A 44 1.21 4.48 -1.19
N SER A 45 0.90 4.07 -2.42
CA SER A 45 0.97 4.91 -3.63
C SER A 45 -0.19 4.58 -4.58
N ASP A 46 -0.18 5.15 -5.78
CA ASP A 46 -1.09 4.86 -6.88
C ASP A 46 -0.30 4.25 -8.06
N SER A 47 -1.01 3.57 -8.97
CA SER A 47 -0.37 2.92 -10.10
C SER A 47 0.33 3.89 -11.04
N GLU A 48 -0.20 5.10 -11.24
CA GLU A 48 0.39 6.13 -12.11
C GLU A 48 1.76 6.59 -11.60
N SER A 49 1.88 6.86 -10.31
CA SER A 49 3.14 7.24 -9.67
C SER A 49 4.20 6.14 -9.81
N VAL A 50 3.80 4.88 -9.68
CA VAL A 50 4.70 3.74 -9.85
C VAL A 50 5.10 3.54 -11.32
N LEU A 51 4.17 3.62 -12.26
CA LEU A 51 4.46 3.51 -13.69
C LEU A 51 5.39 4.63 -14.16
N THR A 52 5.17 5.86 -13.67
CA THR A 52 6.07 7.00 -13.89
C THR A 52 7.46 6.72 -13.34
N ALA A 53 7.57 6.23 -12.10
CA ALA A 53 8.86 5.90 -11.48
C ALA A 53 9.61 4.76 -12.20
N LEU A 54 8.89 3.83 -12.83
CA LEU A 54 9.45 2.74 -13.63
C LEU A 54 9.76 3.12 -15.09
N GLY A 55 9.39 4.34 -15.53
CA GLY A 55 9.61 4.81 -16.89
C GLY A 55 8.69 4.16 -17.94
N VAL A 56 7.48 3.77 -17.54
CA VAL A 56 6.49 3.10 -18.41
C VAL A 56 5.38 4.06 -18.87
N GLN A 57 5.54 5.37 -18.64
CA GLN A 57 4.63 6.44 -19.07
C GLN A 57 5.38 7.60 -19.72
#